data_AF-T1CUX2-F1
#
_entry.id   AF-T1CUX2-F1
#
_cell.length_a   1.000
_cell.length_b   1.000
_cell.length_c   1.000
_cell.angle_alpha   90.00
_cell.angle_beta   90.00
_cell.angle_gamma   90.00
#
_symmetry.space_group_name_H-M   'P 1'
#
loop_
_entity.id
_entity.type
_entity.pdbx_description
1 polymer ?
#
loop_
_entity_poly.entity_id
_entity_poly.type
_entity_poly.pdbx_seq_one_letter_code
_entity_poly.pdbx_strand_id
1 'polypeptide(L)'
;MAEEEVPRDWRSVPFFVVLGALLLYLFYIWYHPTLAAVLITGILLFLTFGLVLLLITYDGDKSRLYGWKGLTQRLPAVTKPSGHVHFRTKLLWTLSVLLLYFLLTNIFIYGIDQASTVDLFAAYRAILAGAQGTLMNLGIGPIVTGSIIMQLFV
;
A
#
# COMPACT_ATOMS: atom_id res chain seq x y z
N MET A 1 10.24 1.57 -26.09
CA MET A 1 11.21 0.82 -25.28
C MET A 1 10.56 -0.54 -25.06
N ALA A 2 11.08 -1.61 -25.67
CA ALA A 2 10.52 -2.94 -25.49
C ALA A 2 10.52 -3.26 -23.99
N GLU A 3 9.35 -3.54 -23.42
CA GLU A 3 9.26 -3.95 -22.02
C GLU A 3 10.04 -5.26 -21.90
N GLU A 4 11.20 -5.20 -21.26
CA GLU A 4 11.99 -6.38 -20.92
C GLU A 4 11.09 -7.31 -20.12
N GLU A 5 10.65 -8.40 -20.75
CA GLU A 5 9.71 -9.36 -20.19
C GLU A 5 10.31 -9.94 -18.90
N VAL A 6 9.54 -9.87 -17.82
CA VAL A 6 9.97 -10.40 -16.52
C VAL A 6 9.93 -11.94 -16.63
N PRO A 7 11.08 -12.64 -16.48
CA PRO A 7 11.12 -14.10 -16.57
C PRO A 7 10.25 -14.73 -15.47
N ARG A 8 9.44 -15.74 -15.86
CA ARG A 8 8.41 -16.30 -15.00
C ARG A 8 8.31 -17.82 -15.07
N ASP A 9 8.34 -18.48 -13.91
CA ASP A 9 8.00 -19.90 -13.75
C ASP A 9 6.56 -20.10 -13.24
N TRP A 10 5.69 -20.53 -14.14
CA TRP A 10 4.25 -20.72 -13.87
C TRP A 10 3.90 -22.02 -13.14
N ARG A 11 4.88 -22.85 -12.77
CA ARG A 11 4.64 -24.13 -12.08
C ARG A 11 3.91 -23.99 -10.75
N SER A 12 4.07 -22.86 -10.06
CA SER A 12 3.44 -22.60 -8.76
C SER A 12 1.96 -22.19 -8.87
N VAL A 13 1.48 -21.80 -10.05
CA VAL A 13 0.10 -21.27 -10.23
C VAL A 13 -0.99 -22.26 -9.80
N PRO A 14 -0.97 -23.54 -10.22
CA PRO A 14 -2.05 -24.47 -9.88
C PRO A 14 -2.22 -24.64 -8.37
N PHE A 15 -1.12 -24.64 -7.61
CA PHE A 15 -1.15 -24.71 -6.16
C PHE A 15 -1.91 -23.53 -5.54
N PHE A 16 -1.60 -22.29 -5.96
CA PHE A 16 -2.27 -21.11 -5.44
C PHE A 16 -3.74 -21.01 -5.87
N VAL A 17 -4.08 -21.44 -7.09
CA VAL A 17 -5.48 -21.48 -7.54
C VAL A 17 -6.29 -22.48 -6.70
N VAL A 18 -5.76 -23.69 -6.47
CA VAL A 18 -6.41 -24.69 -5.62
C VAL A 18 -6.52 -24.21 -4.18
N LEU A 19 -5.47 -23.60 -3.64
CA LEU A 19 -5.48 -23.05 -2.28
C LEU A 19 -6.53 -21.93 -2.14
N GLY A 20 -6.63 -21.02 -3.11
CA GLY A 20 -7.63 -19.94 -3.10
C GLY A 20 -9.06 -20.48 -3.17
N ALA A 21 -9.31 -21.48 -4.03
CA ALA A 21 -10.59 -22.16 -4.13
C ALA A 21 -10.96 -22.90 -2.84
N LEU A 22 -9.98 -23.57 -2.22
CA LEU A 22 -10.17 -24.25 -0.93
C LEU A 22 -10.49 -23.26 0.19
N LEU A 23 -9.80 -22.12 0.27
CA LEU A 23 -10.10 -21.09 1.26
C LEU A 23 -11.51 -20.51 1.09
N LEU A 24 -11.94 -20.26 -0.16
CA LEU A 24 -13.32 -19.83 -0.44
C LEU A 24 -14.35 -20.90 -0.06
N TYR A 25 -14.05 -22.17 -0.34
CA TYR A 25 -14.90 -23.28 0.01
C TYR A 25 -15.05 -23.44 1.54
N LEU A 26 -13.94 -23.35 2.27
CA LEU A 26 -13.96 -23.37 3.74
C LEU A 26 -14.74 -22.18 4.31
N PHE A 27 -14.56 -20.98 3.75
CA PHE A 27 -15.33 -19.79 4.13
C PHE A 27 -16.83 -20.00 3.92
N TYR A 28 -17.20 -20.61 2.79
CA TYR A 28 -18.60 -20.90 2.47
C TYR A 28 -19.23 -21.89 3.46
N ILE A 29 -18.51 -22.96 3.82
CA ILE A 29 -19.00 -23.97 4.77
C ILE A 29 -19.13 -23.40 6.18
N TRP A 30 -18.11 -22.66 6.63
CA TRP A 30 -18.02 -22.28 8.04
C TRP A 30 -19.00 -21.17 8.43
N TYR A 31 -19.31 -20.26 7.49
CA TYR A 31 -20.06 -19.05 7.81
C TYR A 31 -21.42 -18.97 7.09
N HIS A 32 -21.73 -19.89 6.17
CA HIS A 32 -22.88 -19.79 5.26
C HIS A 32 -23.15 -18.35 4.76
N PRO A 33 -22.12 -17.69 4.21
CA PRO A 33 -22.17 -16.28 3.83
C PRO A 33 -23.20 -16.03 2.71
N THR A 34 -23.71 -14.80 2.67
CA THR A 34 -24.50 -14.30 1.53
C THR A 34 -23.63 -14.27 0.26
N LEU A 35 -24.28 -14.32 -0.92
CA LEU A 35 -23.57 -14.28 -2.21
C LEU A 35 -22.64 -13.06 -2.34
N ALA A 36 -23.06 -11.91 -1.83
CA ALA A 36 -22.24 -10.70 -1.84
C ALA A 36 -20.93 -10.87 -1.05
N ALA A 37 -20.99 -11.48 0.13
CA ALA A 37 -19.80 -11.74 0.94
C ALA A 37 -18.86 -12.76 0.26
N VAL A 38 -19.39 -13.78 -0.42
CA VAL A 38 -18.58 -14.73 -1.20
C VAL A 38 -17.86 -14.02 -2.35
N LEU A 39 -18.55 -13.15 -3.08
CA LEU A 39 -17.96 -12.42 -4.20
C LEU A 39 -16.87 -11.43 -3.74
N ILE A 40 -17.12 -10.68 -2.68
CA ILE A 40 -16.15 -9.74 -2.12
C ILE A 40 -14.90 -10.49 -1.66
N THR A 41 -15.07 -11.56 -0.89
CA THR A 41 -13.95 -12.39 -0.42
C THR A 41 -13.21 -13.03 -1.59
N GLY A 42 -13.92 -13.48 -2.63
CA GLY A 42 -13.31 -14.02 -3.85
C GLY A 42 -12.46 -13.01 -4.59
N ILE A 43 -12.94 -11.77 -4.73
CA ILE A 43 -12.19 -10.68 -5.35
C ILE A 43 -10.95 -10.34 -4.52
N LEU A 44 -11.09 -10.23 -3.19
CA LEU A 44 -9.96 -9.94 -2.30
C LEU A 44 -8.90 -11.04 -2.34
N LEU A 45 -9.32 -12.31 -2.35
CA LEU A 45 -8.42 -13.45 -2.49
C LEU A 45 -7.74 -13.45 -3.86
N PHE A 46 -8.47 -13.19 -4.93
CA PHE A 46 -7.89 -13.09 -6.27
C PHE A 46 -6.82 -11.98 -6.35
N LEU A 47 -7.10 -10.80 -5.80
CA LEU A 47 -6.14 -9.69 -5.79
C LEU A 47 -4.91 -10.02 -4.96
N THR A 48 -5.09 -10.54 -3.74
CA THR A 48 -3.98 -10.88 -2.84
C THR A 48 -3.13 -12.03 -3.39
N PHE A 49 -3.75 -13.10 -3.89
CA PHE A 49 -3.04 -14.23 -4.50
C PHE A 49 -2.37 -13.82 -5.81
N GLY A 50 -3.00 -12.96 -6.61
CA GLY A 50 -2.40 -12.39 -7.80
C GLY A 50 -1.10 -11.66 -7.49
N LEU A 51 -1.09 -10.79 -6.47
CA LEU A 51 0.13 -10.09 -6.03
C LEU A 51 1.21 -11.06 -5.54
N VAL A 52 0.84 -12.08 -4.76
CA VAL A 52 1.78 -13.09 -4.26
C VAL A 52 2.36 -13.93 -5.42
N LEU A 53 1.53 -14.34 -6.37
CA LEU A 53 1.96 -15.07 -7.56
C LEU A 53 2.98 -14.26 -8.36
N LEU A 54 2.79 -12.94 -8.53
CA LEU A 54 3.77 -12.10 -9.23
C LEU A 54 5.16 -12.15 -8.58
N LEU A 55 5.26 -12.33 -7.26
CA LEU A 55 6.55 -12.47 -6.56
C LEU A 55 7.14 -13.87 -6.71
N ILE A 56 6.33 -14.91 -6.53
CA ILE A 56 6.79 -16.30 -6.47
C ILE A 56 7.14 -16.83 -7.86
N THR A 57 6.41 -16.38 -8.88
CA THR A 57 6.64 -16.78 -10.27
C THR A 57 7.93 -16.16 -10.81
N TYR A 58 8.52 -15.14 -10.16
CA TYR A 58 9.74 -14.51 -10.65
C TYR A 58 10.97 -15.43 -10.51
N ASP A 59 11.64 -15.69 -11.64
CA ASP A 59 12.76 -16.65 -11.75
C ASP A 59 14.07 -15.98 -12.23
N GLY A 60 14.24 -14.68 -11.98
CA GLY A 60 15.46 -13.96 -12.35
C GLY A 60 16.46 -13.82 -11.20
N ASP A 61 17.69 -13.40 -11.54
CA ASP A 61 18.80 -13.26 -10.59
C ASP A 61 18.62 -12.16 -9.52
N LYS A 62 17.61 -11.28 -9.67
CA LYS A 62 17.36 -10.17 -8.73
C LYS A 62 16.50 -10.63 -7.55
N SER A 63 16.26 -9.71 -6.60
CA SER A 63 15.29 -9.94 -5.53
C SER A 63 13.89 -10.30 -6.07
N ARG A 64 13.16 -11.17 -5.37
CA ARG A 64 11.78 -11.57 -5.71
C ARG A 64 10.81 -10.39 -5.83
N LEU A 65 11.10 -9.27 -5.16
CA LEU A 65 10.34 -8.02 -5.29
C LEU A 65 10.36 -7.46 -6.73
N TYR A 66 11.34 -7.83 -7.54
CA TYR A 66 11.41 -7.46 -8.94
C TYR A 66 10.24 -8.02 -9.77
N GLY A 67 9.59 -9.09 -9.30
CA GLY A 67 8.36 -9.61 -9.90
C GLY A 67 7.23 -8.57 -10.00
N TRP A 68 7.25 -7.55 -9.14
CA TRP A 68 6.31 -6.43 -9.14
C TRP A 68 6.67 -5.27 -10.07
N LYS A 69 7.75 -5.35 -10.86
CA LYS A 69 8.21 -4.28 -11.78
C LYS A 69 7.07 -3.65 -12.59
N GLY A 70 6.21 -4.48 -13.18
CA GLY A 70 5.10 -3.99 -14.00
C GLY A 70 4.03 -3.20 -13.23
N LEU A 71 3.87 -3.45 -11.92
CA LEU A 71 2.96 -2.69 -11.06
C LEU A 71 3.63 -1.40 -10.56
N THR A 72 4.87 -1.51 -10.08
CA THR A 72 5.59 -0.36 -9.50
C THR A 72 5.88 0.73 -10.52
N GLN A 73 6.12 0.37 -11.79
CA GLN A 73 6.30 1.32 -12.89
C GLN A 73 5.04 2.09 -13.26
N ARG A 74 3.85 1.60 -12.90
CA ARG A 74 2.57 2.26 -13.16
C ARG A 74 2.16 3.22 -12.04
N LEU A 75 2.81 3.16 -10.89
CA LEU A 75 2.53 4.09 -9.80
C LEU A 75 2.93 5.51 -10.21
N PRO A 76 2.04 6.51 -10.05
CA PRO A 76 2.36 7.88 -10.41
C PRO A 76 3.50 8.40 -9.53
N ALA A 77 4.50 9.02 -10.15
CA ALA A 77 5.62 9.63 -9.45
C ALA A 77 5.83 11.06 -9.94
N VAL A 78 6.23 11.95 -9.02
CA VAL A 78 6.55 13.34 -9.36
C VAL A 78 7.90 13.39 -10.09
N THR A 79 7.91 13.95 -11.29
CA THR A 79 9.14 14.11 -12.10
C THR A 79 10.07 15.15 -11.50
N LYS A 80 11.38 14.91 -11.60
CA LYS A 80 12.40 15.90 -11.20
C LYS A 80 12.32 17.13 -12.11
N PRO A 81 12.55 18.35 -11.59
CA PRO A 81 12.57 19.56 -12.41
C PRO A 81 13.73 19.50 -13.43
N SER A 82 13.49 20.02 -14.63
CA SER A 82 14.45 19.98 -15.76
C SER A 82 15.65 20.92 -15.62
N GLY A 83 15.62 21.83 -14.64
CA GLY A 83 16.66 22.84 -14.44
C GLY A 83 16.82 23.24 -12.98
N HIS A 84 17.73 24.19 -12.74
CA HIS A 84 18.01 24.69 -11.40
C HIS A 84 16.82 25.49 -10.85
N VAL A 85 16.33 25.09 -9.67
CA VAL A 85 15.23 25.78 -8.98
C VAL A 85 15.82 26.74 -7.95
N HIS A 86 15.46 28.02 -8.05
CA HIS A 86 15.88 29.07 -7.12
C HIS A 86 15.44 28.76 -5.68
N PHE A 87 16.25 29.16 -4.70
CA PHE A 87 15.99 28.91 -3.28
C PHE A 87 14.63 29.46 -2.82
N ARG A 88 14.26 30.68 -3.25
CA ARG A 88 12.96 31.29 -2.90
C ARG A 88 11.78 30.43 -3.36
N THR A 89 11.87 29.83 -4.54
CA THR A 89 10.85 28.92 -5.06
C THR A 89 10.78 27.63 -4.25
N LYS A 90 11.92 27.05 -3.87
CA LYS A 90 11.94 25.88 -2.98
C LYS A 90 11.30 26.19 -1.63
N LEU A 91 11.64 27.33 -1.04
CA LEU A 91 11.08 27.77 0.24
C LEU A 91 9.55 27.95 0.17
N LEU A 92 9.05 28.57 -0.92
CA LEU A 92 7.62 28.73 -1.15
C LEU A 92 6.93 27.35 -1.21
N TRP A 93 7.45 26.40 -1.99
CA TRP A 93 6.89 25.05 -2.06
C TRP A 93 6.89 24.33 -0.71
N THR A 94 7.99 24.40 0.04
CA THR A 94 8.07 23.80 1.38
C THR A 94 7.02 24.38 2.31
N LEU A 95 6.87 25.71 2.34
CA LEU A 95 5.87 26.38 3.16
C LEU A 95 4.45 26.03 2.71
N SER A 96 4.18 25.98 1.41
CA SER A 96 2.86 25.59 0.88
C SER A 96 2.47 24.17 1.26
N VAL A 97 3.38 23.21 1.15
CA VAL A 97 3.12 21.81 1.56
C VAL A 97 2.93 21.71 3.07
N LEU A 98 3.72 22.46 3.86
CA LEU A 98 3.55 22.51 5.31
C LEU A 98 2.19 23.07 5.73
N LEU A 99 1.74 24.14 5.07
CA LEU A 99 0.43 24.75 5.34
C LEU A 99 -0.71 23.81 4.96
N LEU A 100 -0.61 23.14 3.81
CA LEU A 100 -1.55 22.11 3.40
C LEU A 100 -1.61 20.96 4.41
N TYR A 101 -0.46 20.51 4.90
CA TYR A 101 -0.37 19.46 5.92
C TYR A 101 -1.14 19.83 7.20
N PHE A 102 -0.93 21.06 7.72
CA PHE A 102 -1.66 21.52 8.90
C PHE A 102 -3.16 21.66 8.63
N LEU A 103 -3.55 22.11 7.44
CA LEU A 103 -4.95 22.18 7.05
C LEU A 103 -5.60 20.78 7.05
N LEU A 104 -4.96 19.79 6.44
CA LEU A 104 -5.46 18.40 6.41
C LEU A 104 -5.54 17.77 7.81
N THR A 105 -4.62 18.14 8.70
CA THR A 105 -4.63 17.68 10.10
C THR A 105 -5.84 18.22 10.87
N ASN A 106 -6.49 19.30 10.42
CA ASN A 106 -7.70 19.84 11.05
C ASN A 106 -9.00 19.35 10.39
N ILE A 107 -8.92 18.54 9.33
CA ILE A 107 -10.10 17.97 8.66
C ILE A 107 -10.37 16.58 9.22
N PHE A 108 -11.49 16.42 9.91
CA PHE A 108 -11.93 15.14 10.44
C PHE A 108 -12.58 14.26 9.37
N ILE A 109 -12.33 12.95 9.46
CA ILE A 109 -12.94 11.94 8.59
C ILE A 109 -14.43 11.86 8.95
N TYR A 110 -15.26 11.88 7.90
CA TYR A 110 -16.70 11.78 8.06
C TYR A 110 -17.13 10.45 8.69
N GLY A 111 -18.09 10.50 9.61
CA GLY A 111 -18.69 9.31 10.22
C GLY A 111 -17.93 8.72 11.41
N ILE A 112 -16.86 9.37 11.89
CA ILE A 112 -16.16 8.96 13.11
C ILE A 112 -16.78 9.66 14.32
N ASP A 113 -17.20 8.88 15.32
CA ASP A 113 -17.56 9.40 16.63
C ASP A 113 -16.29 9.66 17.45
N GLN A 114 -15.98 10.94 17.65
CA GLN A 114 -14.77 11.37 18.35
C GLN A 114 -14.78 10.98 19.84
N ALA A 115 -15.97 10.77 20.45
CA ALA A 115 -16.08 10.45 21.87
C ALA A 115 -15.78 8.98 22.18
N SER A 116 -16.07 8.07 21.24
CA SER A 116 -15.82 6.63 21.40
C SER A 116 -14.54 6.14 20.73
N THR A 117 -13.85 6.99 19.98
CA THR A 117 -12.63 6.61 19.25
C THR A 117 -11.41 6.57 20.18
N VAL A 118 -10.83 5.39 20.34
CA VAL A 118 -9.57 5.19 21.07
C VAL A 118 -8.38 5.52 20.18
N ASP A 119 -7.47 6.36 20.69
CA ASP A 119 -6.21 6.66 20.02
C ASP A 119 -5.17 5.56 20.23
N LEU A 120 -5.13 4.60 19.30
CA LEU A 120 -4.18 3.48 19.32
C LEU A 120 -2.71 3.92 19.18
N PHE A 121 -2.46 5.09 18.57
CA PHE A 121 -1.12 5.55 18.22
C PHE A 121 -0.62 6.70 19.11
N ALA A 122 -1.28 6.97 20.24
CA ALA A 122 -0.97 8.12 21.11
C ALA A 122 0.53 8.24 21.42
N ALA A 123 1.17 7.14 21.80
CA ALA A 123 2.61 7.10 22.11
C ALA A 123 3.51 7.34 20.89
N TYR A 124 3.04 7.00 19.69
CA TYR A 124 3.81 7.10 18.44
C TYR A 124 3.57 8.40 17.69
N ARG A 125 2.59 9.22 18.08
CA ARG A 125 2.22 10.46 17.36
C ARG A 125 3.35 11.46 17.21
N ALA A 126 4.20 11.59 18.24
CA ALA A 126 5.35 12.49 18.18
C ALA A 126 6.33 12.13 17.05
N ILE A 127 6.40 10.84 16.68
CA ILE A 127 7.29 10.33 15.63
C ILE A 127 6.56 10.25 14.29
N LEU A 128 5.33 9.72 14.30
CA LEU A 128 4.54 9.47 13.10
C LEU A 128 3.86 10.71 12.55
N ALA A 129 3.86 11.82 13.30
CA ALA A 129 3.19 13.06 12.93
C ALA A 129 1.74 12.79 12.44
N GLY A 130 0.96 12.07 13.26
CA GLY A 130 -0.43 11.72 12.96
C GLY A 130 -1.41 12.36 13.95
N ALA A 131 -2.68 12.49 13.57
CA ALA A 131 -3.75 13.04 14.43
C ALA A 131 -5.07 12.25 14.33
N GLN A 132 -5.65 11.84 15.47
CA GLN A 132 -6.75 10.85 15.53
C GLN A 132 -7.95 11.34 14.75
N GLY A 133 -8.50 10.49 13.90
CA GLY A 133 -9.77 10.77 13.23
C GLY A 133 -9.70 11.90 12.21
N THR A 134 -8.51 12.41 11.89
CA THR A 134 -8.26 13.41 10.86
C THR A 134 -7.85 12.73 9.55
N LEU A 135 -7.80 13.48 8.44
CA LEU A 135 -7.21 12.97 7.19
C LEU A 135 -5.75 12.53 7.37
N MET A 136 -5.06 13.06 8.39
CA MET A 136 -3.70 12.71 8.77
C MET A 136 -3.63 11.65 9.87
N ASN A 137 -4.65 10.78 10.02
CA ASN A 137 -4.71 9.76 11.07
C ASN A 137 -3.45 8.88 11.17
N LEU A 138 -2.92 8.44 10.03
CA LEU A 138 -1.70 7.61 9.96
C LEU A 138 -0.40 8.44 9.85
N GLY A 139 -0.51 9.76 9.65
CA GLY A 139 0.62 10.66 9.46
C GLY A 139 1.59 10.19 8.37
N ILE A 140 2.88 10.20 8.68
CA ILE A 140 3.97 9.69 7.83
C ILE A 140 4.28 8.21 8.05
N GLY A 141 3.52 7.52 8.90
CA GLY A 141 3.81 6.15 9.35
C GLY A 141 4.03 5.14 8.22
N PRO A 142 3.14 5.04 7.22
CA PRO A 142 3.34 4.11 6.11
C PRO A 142 4.67 4.30 5.36
N ILE A 143 5.12 5.55 5.19
CA ILE A 143 6.38 5.87 4.50
C ILE A 143 7.58 5.48 5.36
N VAL A 144 7.56 5.86 6.65
CA VAL A 144 8.65 5.58 7.59
C VAL A 144 8.78 4.08 7.80
N THR A 145 7.69 3.37 8.08
CA THR A 145 7.70 1.91 8.27
C THR A 145 8.18 1.19 7.02
N GLY A 146 7.72 1.61 5.83
CA GLY A 146 8.21 1.07 4.57
C GLY A 146 9.71 1.26 4.37
N SER A 147 10.24 2.44 4.73
CA SER A 147 11.68 2.73 4.65
C SER A 147 12.51 1.91 5.64
N ILE A 148 12.02 1.73 6.89
CA ILE A 148 12.68 0.91 7.91
C ILE A 148 12.78 -0.54 7.44
N ILE A 149 11.66 -1.11 6.97
CA ILE A 149 11.62 -2.47 6.43
C ILE A 149 12.64 -2.59 5.28
N MET A 150 12.60 -1.69 4.30
CA MET A 150 13.51 -1.78 3.15
C MET A 150 14.98 -1.68 3.57
N GLN A 151 15.33 -0.77 4.47
CA GLN A 151 16.71 -0.59 4.94
C GLN A 151 17.24 -1.79 5.74
N LEU A 152 16.38 -2.53 6.42
CA LEU A 152 16.76 -3.74 7.17
C LEU A 152 16.99 -4.97 6.26
N PHE A 153 16.42 -4.97 5.05
CA PHE A 153 16.53 -6.07 4.09
C PHE A 153 17.53 -5.79 2.95
N VAL A 154 18.15 -4.61 2.92
CA VAL A 154 19.32 -4.29 2.07
C VAL A 154 20.56 -4.90 2.69
#